data_AF-A0A3R5QRU3-F1
#
_entry.id   AF-A0A3R5QRU3-F1
#
_cell.length_a   1.000
_cell.length_b   1.000
_cell.length_c   1.000
_cell.angle_alpha   90.00
_cell.angle_beta   90.00
_cell.angle_gamma   90.00
#
_symmetry.space_group_name_H-M   'P 1'
#
loop_
_entity.id
_entity.type
_entity.pdbx_description
1 polymer ?
#
loop_
_entity_poly.entity_id
_entity_poly.type
_entity_poly.pdbx_seq_one_letter_code
_entity_poly.pdbx_strand_id
1 'polypeptide(L)'
;MQVNTTIVVALITAIAAIIAPLINSFMNNRTQLKLKRLDLFYKEKSDIYQNFCKAIIDLDNWIYTEDDDARLNPPSKEFLKIHQLTYLMANTEIRSLLDELNSYYYLGEIKEKEIKTILMDVIQAMNEDLEKFRR
;
A
#
# COMPACT_ATOMS: atom_id res chain seq x y z
N MET A 1 -33.12 -44.27 -39.49
CA MET A 1 -33.48 -43.59 -38.23
C MET A 1 -33.17 -42.11 -38.37
N GLN A 2 -34.18 -41.25 -38.50
CA GLN A 2 -33.97 -39.81 -38.42
C GLN A 2 -33.78 -39.45 -36.94
N VAL A 3 -32.61 -38.92 -36.61
CA VAL A 3 -32.35 -38.42 -35.25
C VAL A 3 -33.29 -37.26 -35.01
N ASN A 4 -34.09 -37.32 -33.94
CA ASN A 4 -35.02 -36.25 -33.60
C ASN A 4 -34.24 -35.05 -33.05
N THR A 5 -34.08 -34.03 -33.89
CA THR A 5 -33.32 -32.81 -33.59
C THR A 5 -33.75 -32.15 -32.28
N THR A 6 -35.04 -32.24 -31.94
CA THR A 6 -35.59 -31.70 -30.68
C THR A 6 -34.97 -32.36 -29.45
N ILE A 7 -34.76 -33.69 -29.49
CA ILE A 7 -34.17 -34.44 -28.37
C ILE A 7 -32.70 -34.05 -28.20
N VAL A 8 -31.96 -33.89 -29.31
CA VAL A 8 -30.56 -33.48 -29.28
C VAL A 8 -30.41 -32.06 -28.71
N VAL A 9 -31.25 -31.12 -29.16
CA VAL A 9 -31.24 -29.74 -28.66
C VAL A 9 -31.62 -29.68 -27.18
N ALA A 10 -32.61 -30.46 -26.73
CA ALA A 10 -33.01 -30.53 -25.33
C ALA A 10 -31.87 -31.05 -24.44
N LEU A 11 -31.15 -32.10 -24.88
CA LEU A 11 -29.99 -32.63 -24.15
C LEU A 11 -28.84 -31.63 -24.04
N ILE A 12 -28.50 -30.95 -25.14
CA ILE A 12 -27.47 -29.90 -25.13
C ILE A 12 -27.88 -28.76 -24.18
N THR A 13 -29.16 -28.36 -24.21
CA THR A 13 -29.70 -27.30 -23.35
C THR A 13 -29.64 -27.70 -21.87
N ALA A 14 -29.98 -28.95 -21.54
CA ALA A 14 -29.89 -29.47 -20.18
C ALA A 14 -28.44 -29.52 -19.67
N ILE A 15 -27.49 -29.97 -20.50
CA ILE A 15 -26.05 -29.98 -20.15
C ILE A 15 -25.53 -28.56 -19.96
N ALA A 16 -25.88 -27.63 -20.86
CA ALA A 16 -25.49 -26.23 -20.75
C ALA A 16 -26.05 -25.57 -19.48
N ALA A 17 -27.29 -25.89 -19.09
CA ALA A 17 -27.90 -25.39 -17.86
C ALA A 17 -27.18 -25.88 -16.58
N ILE A 18 -26.54 -27.04 -16.62
CA ILE A 18 -25.74 -27.58 -15.51
C ILE A 18 -24.34 -26.95 -15.50
N ILE A 19 -23.70 -26.82 -16.67
CA ILE A 19 -22.31 -26.36 -16.78
C ILE A 19 -22.19 -24.84 -16.64
N ALA A 20 -23.14 -24.06 -17.15
CA ALA A 20 -23.06 -22.60 -17.16
C ALA A 20 -22.96 -22.00 -15.73
N PRO A 21 -23.74 -22.43 -14.72
CA PRO A 21 -23.56 -21.97 -13.34
C PRO A 21 -22.19 -22.31 -12.76
N LEU A 22 -21.61 -23.47 -13.11
CA LEU A 22 -20.29 -23.90 -12.63
C LEU A 22 -19.18 -23.00 -13.18
N ILE A 23 -19.21 -22.72 -14.49
CA ILE A 23 -18.24 -21.80 -15.12
C ILE A 23 -18.37 -20.41 -14.51
N ASN A 24 -19.61 -19.91 -14.36
CA ASN A 24 -19.85 -18.58 -13.80
C ASN A 24 -19.38 -18.47 -12.34
N SER A 25 -19.65 -19.49 -11.51
CA SER A 25 -19.17 -19.55 -10.13
C SER A 25 -17.65 -19.55 -10.05
N PHE A 26 -16.97 -20.33 -10.90
CA PHE A 26 -15.51 -20.37 -10.94
C PHE A 26 -14.91 -19.01 -11.34
N MET A 27 -15.45 -18.39 -12.39
CA MET A 27 -15.00 -17.06 -12.83
C MET A 27 -15.25 -16.00 -11.75
N ASN A 28 -16.43 -16.01 -11.13
CA ASN A 28 -16.79 -15.07 -10.08
C ASN A 28 -15.86 -15.21 -8.86
N ASN A 29 -15.61 -16.44 -8.40
CA ASN A 29 -14.70 -16.68 -7.27
C ASN A 29 -13.28 -16.19 -7.57
N ARG A 30 -12.78 -16.43 -8.79
CA ARG A 30 -11.45 -15.96 -9.19
C ARG A 30 -11.37 -14.43 -9.19
N THR A 31 -12.39 -13.75 -9.70
CA THR A 31 -12.45 -12.30 -9.73
C THR A 31 -12.57 -11.73 -8.31
N GLN A 32 -13.43 -12.30 -7.46
CA GLN A 32 -13.57 -11.89 -6.07
C GLN A 32 -12.26 -12.06 -5.28
N LEU A 33 -11.53 -13.16 -5.49
CA LEU A 33 -10.23 -13.35 -4.84
C LEU A 33 -9.21 -12.29 -5.28
N LYS A 34 -9.20 -11.92 -6.56
CA LYS A 34 -8.33 -10.85 -7.06
C LYS A 34 -8.69 -9.49 -6.43
N LEU A 35 -9.97 -9.14 -6.43
CA LEU A 35 -10.45 -7.90 -5.82
C LEU A 35 -10.13 -7.84 -4.33
N LYS A 36 -10.36 -8.95 -3.60
CA LYS A 36 -10.04 -9.03 -2.17
C LYS A 36 -8.55 -8.88 -1.88
N ARG A 37 -7.68 -9.43 -2.73
CA ARG A 37 -6.22 -9.23 -2.60
C ARG A 37 -5.82 -7.77 -2.81
N LEU A 38 -6.40 -7.10 -3.80
CA LEU A 38 -6.15 -5.68 -4.05
C LEU A 38 -6.65 -4.80 -2.90
N ASP A 39 -7.84 -5.09 -2.37
CA ASP A 39 -8.43 -4.38 -1.23
C ASP A 39 -7.58 -4.55 0.04
N LEU A 40 -7.12 -5.78 0.33
CA LEU A 40 -6.21 -6.05 1.43
C LEU A 40 -4.89 -5.29 1.29
N PHE A 41 -4.29 -5.34 0.10
CA PHE A 41 -3.04 -4.61 -0.17
C PHE A 41 -3.22 -3.10 -0.01
N TYR A 42 -4.29 -2.52 -0.56
CA TYR A 42 -4.59 -1.10 -0.42
C TYR A 42 -4.79 -0.71 1.05
N LYS A 43 -5.52 -1.53 1.80
CA LYS A 43 -5.73 -1.31 3.23
C LYS A 43 -4.42 -1.33 4.01
N GLU A 44 -3.60 -2.36 3.83
CA GLU A 44 -2.28 -2.46 4.49
C GLU A 44 -1.38 -1.28 4.15
N LYS A 45 -1.36 -0.87 2.88
CA LYS A 45 -0.60 0.29 2.41
C LYS A 45 -1.07 1.59 3.05
N SER A 46 -2.39 1.82 3.09
CA SER A 46 -3.00 2.97 3.75
C SER A 46 -2.69 3.01 5.25
N ASP A 47 -2.80 1.85 5.93
CA ASP A 47 -2.50 1.72 7.35
C ASP A 47 -1.02 2.04 7.64
N ILE A 48 -0.10 1.55 6.81
CA ILE A 48 1.34 1.85 6.94
C ILE A 48 1.62 3.34 6.72
N TYR A 49 1.04 3.97 5.70
CA TYR A 49 1.22 5.41 5.47
C TYR A 49 0.66 6.25 6.62
N GLN A 50 -0.51 5.90 7.16
CA GLN A 50 -1.05 6.58 8.34
C GLN A 50 -0.16 6.39 9.58
N ASN A 51 0.40 5.19 9.78
CA ASN A 51 1.32 4.93 10.88
C ASN A 51 2.62 5.70 10.71
N PHE A 52 3.11 5.86 9.47
CA PHE A 52 4.24 6.74 9.17
C PHE A 52 3.93 8.18 9.57
N CYS A 53 2.79 8.75 9.15
CA CYS A 53 2.38 10.09 9.54
C CYS A 53 2.31 10.30 11.06
N LYS A 54 1.89 9.27 11.82
CA LYS A 54 1.91 9.33 13.29
C LYS A 54 3.32 9.27 13.85
N ALA A 55 4.17 8.40 13.32
CA ALA A 55 5.56 8.24 13.74
C ALA A 55 6.43 9.46 13.42
N ILE A 56 6.04 10.30 12.46
CA ILE A 56 6.69 11.60 12.23
C ILE A 56 6.65 12.47 13.49
N ILE A 57 5.64 12.36 14.36
CA ILE A 57 5.60 13.11 15.62
C ILE A 57 6.77 12.73 16.52
N ASP A 58 7.10 11.43 16.59
CA ASP A 58 8.25 10.95 17.38
C ASP A 58 9.56 11.47 16.80
N LEU A 59 9.64 11.54 15.47
CA LEU A 59 10.77 12.12 14.76
C LEU A 59 10.89 13.63 15.03
N ASP A 60 9.78 14.36 14.99
CA ASP A 60 9.72 15.81 15.24
C ASP A 60 10.21 16.12 16.66
N ASN A 61 9.70 15.38 17.65
CA ASN A 61 10.15 15.48 19.04
C ASN A 61 11.64 15.21 19.21
N TRP A 62 12.19 14.27 18.43
CA TRP A 62 13.62 13.99 18.44
C TRP A 62 14.45 15.11 17.80
N ILE A 63 14.02 15.64 16.65
CA ILE A 63 14.68 16.76 15.97
C ILE A 63 14.74 18.00 16.88
N TYR A 64 13.65 18.26 17.61
CA TYR A 64 13.49 19.46 18.44
C TYR A 64 13.85 19.25 19.91
N THR A 65 14.39 18.10 20.30
CA THR A 65 14.83 17.91 21.69
C THR A 65 15.97 18.85 22.04
N GLU A 66 15.92 19.46 23.23
CA GLU A 66 17.01 20.29 23.78
C GLU A 66 18.07 19.44 24.52
N ASP A 67 17.85 18.13 24.62
CA ASP A 67 18.76 17.18 25.26
C ASP A 67 19.82 16.70 24.25
N ASP A 68 21.05 17.17 24.39
CA ASP A 68 22.20 16.83 23.54
C ASP A 68 22.52 15.31 23.54
N ASP A 69 22.29 14.61 24.66
CA ASP A 69 22.49 13.15 24.74
C ASP A 69 21.37 12.41 23.99
N ALA A 70 20.16 12.96 23.95
CA ALA A 70 19.05 12.41 23.16
C ALA A 70 19.25 12.63 21.65
N ARG A 71 19.91 13.71 21.22
CA ARG A 71 20.26 13.96 19.80
C ARG A 71 21.27 12.95 19.25
N LEU A 72 22.14 12.42 20.10
CA LEU A 72 23.10 11.38 19.73
C LEU A 72 22.46 9.99 19.55
N ASN A 73 21.23 9.81 20.05
CA ASN A 73 20.48 8.58 19.91
C ASN A 73 19.49 8.70 18.76
N PRO A 74 19.62 7.93 17.66
CA PRO A 74 18.74 8.05 16.48
C PRO A 74 17.26 7.82 16.81
N PRO A 75 16.33 8.16 15.88
CA PRO A 75 14.90 8.00 16.11
C PRO A 75 14.54 6.59 16.58
N SER A 76 13.45 6.50 17.37
CA SER A 76 13.05 5.28 18.06
C SER A 76 13.05 4.06 17.13
N LYS A 77 13.35 2.87 17.69
CA LYS A 77 13.29 1.60 16.94
C LYS A 77 11.94 1.42 16.21
N GLU A 78 10.88 2.00 16.78
CA GLU A 78 9.55 1.97 16.19
C GLU A 78 9.45 2.86 14.94
N PHE A 79 9.99 4.08 14.97
CA PHE A 79 10.06 4.93 13.77
C PHE A 79 10.85 4.23 12.65
N LEU A 80 12.02 3.66 12.96
CA LEU A 80 12.83 2.96 11.96
C LEU A 80 12.08 1.79 11.32
N LYS A 81 11.36 1.01 12.12
CA LYS A 81 10.52 -0.09 11.63
C LYS A 81 9.40 0.42 10.72
N ILE A 82 8.71 1.48 11.12
CA ILE A 82 7.64 2.08 10.32
C ILE A 82 8.20 2.65 9.02
N HIS A 83 9.33 3.36 9.06
CA HIS A 83 10.04 3.87 7.88
C HIS A 83 10.38 2.75 6.89
N GLN A 84 10.92 1.62 7.36
CA GLN A 84 11.22 0.46 6.51
C GLN A 84 9.97 -0.15 5.88
N LEU A 85 8.90 -0.31 6.64
CA LEU A 85 7.62 -0.82 6.13
C LEU A 85 7.04 0.11 5.07
N THR A 86 7.09 1.41 5.31
CA THR A 86 6.70 2.42 4.34
C THR A 86 7.52 2.29 3.06
N TYR A 87 8.84 2.17 3.17
CA TYR A 87 9.73 2.03 2.02
C TYR A 87 9.36 0.81 1.14
N LEU A 88 9.00 -0.32 1.76
CA LEU A 88 8.60 -1.53 1.05
C LEU A 88 7.27 -1.37 0.30
N MET A 89 6.34 -0.60 0.84
CA MET A 89 5.02 -0.36 0.24
C MET A 89 5.02 0.80 -0.77
N ALA A 90 6.01 1.67 -0.68
CA ALA A 90 6.13 2.90 -1.42
C ALA A 90 6.43 2.70 -2.91
N ASN A 91 5.86 3.59 -3.73
CA ASN A 91 6.28 3.74 -5.11
C ASN A 91 7.69 4.37 -5.19
N THR A 92 8.24 4.50 -6.40
CA THR A 92 9.60 5.01 -6.60
C THR A 92 9.77 6.46 -6.13
N GLU A 93 8.75 7.29 -6.31
CA GLU A 93 8.76 8.70 -5.90
C GLU A 93 8.87 8.85 -4.38
N ILE A 94 7.97 8.17 -3.64
CA ILE A 94 7.99 8.17 -2.18
C ILE A 94 9.30 7.59 -1.66
N ARG A 95 9.82 6.52 -2.27
CA ARG A 95 11.13 5.94 -1.88
C ARG A 95 12.27 6.94 -2.05
N SER A 96 12.30 7.69 -3.15
CA SER A 96 13.31 8.72 -3.37
C SER A 96 13.27 9.81 -2.29
N LEU A 97 12.06 10.24 -1.91
CA LEU A 97 11.88 11.23 -0.85
C LEU A 97 12.27 10.68 0.53
N LEU A 98 11.99 9.41 0.80
CA LEU A 98 12.44 8.74 2.04
C LEU A 98 13.96 8.58 2.09
N ASP A 99 14.61 8.26 0.96
CA ASP A 99 16.06 8.17 0.87
C ASP A 99 16.72 9.53 1.12
N GLU A 100 16.14 10.61 0.59
CA GLU A 100 16.59 11.97 0.84
C GLU A 100 16.34 12.37 2.31
N LEU A 101 15.17 12.09 2.88
CA LEU A 101 14.87 12.30 4.30
C LEU A 101 15.92 11.59 5.19
N ASN A 102 16.23 10.34 4.85
CA ASN A 102 17.19 9.54 5.60
C ASN A 102 18.60 10.11 5.51
N SER A 103 18.97 10.75 4.40
CA SER A 103 20.29 11.38 4.25
C SER A 103 20.55 12.50 5.26
N TYR A 104 19.52 13.27 5.64
CA TYR A 104 19.65 14.34 6.63
C TYR A 104 20.01 13.83 8.03
N TYR A 105 19.68 12.58 8.36
CA TYR A 105 20.05 11.99 9.66
C TYR A 105 21.55 11.67 9.78
N TYR A 106 22.24 11.44 8.66
CA TYR A 106 23.66 11.06 8.66
C TYR A 106 24.60 12.24 8.44
N LEU A 107 24.08 13.43 8.10
CA LEU A 107 24.89 14.59 7.74
C LEU A 107 25.36 15.44 8.94
N GLY A 108 24.96 15.12 10.17
CA GLY A 108 25.44 15.77 11.39
C GLY A 108 24.96 17.21 11.62
N GLU A 109 24.47 17.89 10.58
CA GLU A 109 23.78 19.17 10.66
C GLU A 109 22.28 18.97 10.41
N ILE A 110 21.48 19.16 11.46
CA ILE A 110 20.01 19.10 11.37
C ILE A 110 19.53 20.36 10.64
N LYS A 111 19.16 20.21 9.38
CA LYS A 111 18.54 21.28 8.59
C LYS A 111 17.02 21.23 8.70
N GLU A 112 16.52 21.70 9.84
CA GLU A 112 15.11 21.58 10.25
C GLU A 112 14.10 21.98 9.15
N LYS A 113 14.34 23.11 8.46
CA LYS A 113 13.45 23.59 7.40
C LYS A 113 13.39 22.62 6.22
N GLU A 114 14.54 22.08 5.82
CA GLU A 114 14.64 21.13 4.71
C GLU A 114 13.96 19.80 5.08
N ILE A 115 14.18 19.32 6.30
CA ILE A 115 13.51 18.12 6.83
C ILE A 115 11.98 18.30 6.87
N LYS A 116 11.50 19.48 7.31
CA LYS A 116 10.06 19.73 7.35
C LYS A 116 9.45 19.79 5.95
N THR A 117 10.13 20.43 5.00
CA THR A 117 9.69 20.45 3.60
C THR A 117 9.59 19.03 3.05
N ILE A 118 10.63 18.21 3.24
CA ILE A 118 10.61 16.86 2.67
C ILE A 118 9.57 15.95 3.32
N LEU A 119 9.32 16.09 4.63
CA LEU A 119 8.25 15.37 5.30
C LEU A 119 6.87 15.70 4.71
N MET A 120 6.63 16.99 4.40
CA MET A 120 5.39 17.40 3.74
C MET A 120 5.27 16.82 2.33
N ASP A 121 6.36 16.81 1.57
CA ASP A 121 6.41 16.24 0.23
C ASP A 121 6.15 14.72 0.26
N VAL A 122 6.73 14.01 1.23
CA VAL A 122 6.46 12.58 1.47
C VAL A 122 4.97 12.34 1.74
N ILE A 123 4.36 13.11 2.65
CA ILE A 123 2.95 12.98 2.99
C ILE A 123 2.05 13.26 1.78
N GLN A 124 2.38 14.29 1.00
CA GLN A 124 1.64 14.61 -0.22
C GLN A 124 1.74 13.46 -1.24
N ALA A 125 2.94 12.97 -1.51
CA ALA A 125 3.15 11.87 -2.46
C ALA A 125 2.43 10.58 -2.02
N MET A 126 2.39 10.29 -0.71
CA MET A 126 1.60 9.18 -0.15
C MET A 126 0.11 9.33 -0.41
N ASN A 127 -0.44 10.53 -0.21
CA ASN A 127 -1.86 10.79 -0.47
C ASN A 127 -2.18 10.63 -1.96
N GLU A 128 -1.36 11.19 -2.85
CA GLU A 128 -1.54 11.06 -4.30
C GLU A 128 -1.45 9.60 -4.76
N ASP A 129 -0.54 8.83 -4.18
CA ASP A 129 -0.37 7.39 -4.46
C ASP A 129 -1.61 6.58 -4.02
N LEU A 130 -2.18 6.88 -2.85
CA LEU A 130 -3.45 6.27 -2.40
C LEU A 130 -4.63 6.69 -3.28
N GLU A 131 -4.72 7.95 -3.69
CA GLU A 131 -5.77 8.45 -4.59
C GLU A 131 -5.71 7.78 -5.96
N LYS A 132 -4.50 7.62 -6.52
CA LYS A 132 -4.29 6.90 -7.78
C LYS A 132 -4.75 5.45 -7.67
N PHE A 133 -4.57 4.81 -6.52
CA PHE A 133 -4.99 3.43 -6.29
C PHE A 133 -6.52 3.26 -6.17
N ARG A 134 -7.24 4.33 -5.83
CA ARG A 134 -8.70 4.33 -5.71
C ARG A 134 -9.43 4.51 -7.05
N ARG A 135 -8.75 5.02 -8.08
CA ARG A 135 -9.29 5.25 -9.43
C ARG A 135 -9.14 4.02 -10.32
#